data_AF-A0AA35T8U4-F1
#
_entry.id   AF-A0AA35T8U4-F1
#
_cell.length_a   1.000
_cell.length_b   1.000
_cell.length_c   1.000
_cell.angle_alpha   90.00
_cell.angle_beta   90.00
_cell.angle_gamma   90.00
#
_symmetry.space_group_name_H-M   'P 1'
#
loop_
_entity.id
_entity.type
_entity.pdbx_description
1 polymer ?
#
loop_
_entity_poly.entity_id
_entity_poly.type
_entity_poly.pdbx_seq_one_letter_code
_entity_poly.pdbx_strand_id
1 'polypeptide(L)'
;MSLFYANPTPMLNTLSGAAEKLLQENPSLTLDNMTNCFSAMASVCRVISDNPQYTSRFQSEETQLFCLRVMVGVIILYDHVHPVGAFAVKAAIDMKSSIKLIKEHPKTAESLLNALRYSTKHFNEDSTPKATKELLS
;
A
#
# COMPACT_ATOMS: atom_id res chain seq x y z
N MET A 1 2.53 -1.01 -25.39
CA MET A 1 2.23 0.38 -25.02
C MET A 1 0.76 0.57 -24.64
N SER A 2 -0.22 0.11 -25.44
CA SER A 2 -1.64 0.32 -25.14
C SER A 2 -2.10 -0.26 -23.78
N LEU A 3 -1.63 -1.47 -23.42
CA LEU A 3 -1.94 -2.07 -22.11
C LEU A 3 -1.31 -1.34 -20.91
N PHE A 4 -0.21 -0.62 -21.12
CA PHE A 4 0.45 0.13 -20.04
C PHE A 4 -0.42 1.32 -19.62
N TYR A 5 -0.88 2.12 -20.58
CA TYR A 5 -1.73 3.30 -20.31
C TYR A 5 -3.18 2.95 -19.97
N ALA A 6 -3.64 1.74 -20.27
CA ALA A 6 -4.97 1.27 -19.89
C ALA A 6 -5.09 1.00 -18.36
N ASN A 7 -3.98 0.82 -17.67
CA ASN A 7 -3.98 0.58 -16.23
C ASN A 7 -4.11 1.92 -15.46
N PRO A 8 -4.93 2.00 -14.39
CA PRO A 8 -5.10 3.21 -13.59
C PRO A 8 -3.80 3.71 -12.94
N THR A 9 -2.86 2.81 -12.64
CA THR A 9 -1.53 3.15 -12.10
C THR A 9 -0.43 2.40 -12.86
N PRO A 10 -0.06 2.84 -14.07
CA PRO A 10 0.84 2.09 -14.97
C PRO A 10 2.18 1.73 -14.33
N MET A 11 2.82 2.70 -13.66
CA MET A 11 4.12 2.50 -13.02
C MET A 11 4.04 1.54 -11.84
N LEU A 12 2.97 1.60 -11.05
CA LEU A 12 2.79 0.73 -9.89
C LEU A 12 2.44 -0.70 -10.30
N ASN A 13 1.69 -0.86 -11.40
CA ASN A 13 1.44 -2.17 -12.01
C ASN A 13 2.75 -2.80 -12.52
N THR A 14 3.62 -2.02 -13.17
CA THR A 14 4.95 -2.49 -13.57
C THR A 14 5.81 -2.89 -12.38
N LEU A 15 5.81 -2.10 -11.29
CA LEU A 15 6.54 -2.42 -10.06
C LEU A 15 6.00 -3.69 -9.38
N SER A 16 4.68 -3.88 -9.36
CA SER A 16 4.05 -5.08 -8.78
C SER A 16 4.45 -6.34 -9.56
N GLY A 17 4.42 -6.29 -10.90
CA GLY A 17 4.91 -7.39 -11.72
C GLY A 17 6.41 -7.63 -11.59
N ALA A 18 7.22 -6.58 -11.40
CA ALA A 18 8.66 -6.71 -11.14
C ALA A 18 8.92 -7.34 -9.77
N ALA A 19 8.12 -7.01 -8.74
CA ALA A 19 8.21 -7.60 -7.42
C ALA A 19 7.90 -9.11 -7.43
N GLU A 20 6.84 -9.53 -8.14
CA GLU A 20 6.54 -10.95 -8.33
C GLU A 20 7.66 -11.70 -9.07
N LYS A 21 8.22 -11.09 -10.13
CA LYS A 21 9.37 -11.67 -10.87
C LYS A 21 10.62 -11.78 -10.02
N LEU A 22 10.90 -10.80 -9.16
CA LEU A 22 12.07 -10.81 -8.29
C LEU A 22 12.09 -12.05 -7.41
N LEU A 23 10.93 -12.47 -6.89
CA LEU A 23 10.79 -13.68 -6.09
C LEU A 23 11.02 -14.97 -6.92
N GLN A 24 10.61 -14.96 -8.19
CA GLN A 24 10.80 -16.10 -9.10
C GLN A 24 12.26 -16.25 -9.55
N GLU A 25 12.96 -15.13 -9.75
CA GLU A 25 14.32 -15.10 -10.29
C GLU A 25 15.42 -15.26 -9.21
N ASN A 26 15.10 -15.05 -7.92
CA ASN A 26 16.08 -15.07 -6.84
C ASN A 26 15.75 -16.15 -5.79
N PRO A 27 16.29 -17.37 -5.91
CA PRO A 27 16.01 -18.48 -4.98
C PRO A 27 16.39 -18.22 -3.52
N SER A 28 17.29 -17.27 -3.26
CA SER A 28 17.71 -16.88 -1.90
C SER A 28 16.75 -15.91 -1.22
N LEU A 29 15.87 -15.24 -1.99
CA LEU A 29 14.88 -14.32 -1.47
C LEU A 29 13.62 -15.11 -1.12
N THR A 30 13.24 -15.13 0.16
CA THR A 30 12.00 -15.76 0.60
C THR A 30 10.84 -14.78 0.51
N LEU A 31 9.64 -15.33 0.30
CA LEU A 31 8.38 -14.58 0.33
C LEU A 31 8.23 -13.80 1.64
N ASP A 32 8.57 -14.42 2.77
CA ASP A 32 8.50 -13.81 4.10
C ASP A 32 9.44 -12.61 4.20
N ASN A 33 10.69 -12.70 3.72
CA ASN A 33 11.62 -11.57 3.76
C ASN A 33 11.10 -10.36 2.98
N MET A 34 10.54 -10.62 1.79
CA MET A 34 10.02 -9.56 0.93
C MET A 34 8.76 -8.91 1.52
N THR A 35 7.82 -9.74 1.96
CA THR A 35 6.54 -9.26 2.53
C THR A 35 6.75 -8.59 3.89
N ASN A 36 7.69 -9.06 4.71
CA ASN A 36 8.09 -8.39 5.96
C ASN A 36 8.76 -7.04 5.69
N CYS A 37 9.57 -6.93 4.64
CA CYS A 37 10.15 -5.65 4.24
C CYS A 37 9.06 -4.63 3.88
N PHE A 38 8.09 -5.02 3.05
CA PHE A 38 6.98 -4.15 2.66
C PHE A 38 6.08 -3.77 3.84
N SER A 39 5.74 -4.72 4.71
CA SER A 39 4.90 -4.45 5.88
C SER A 39 5.60 -3.57 6.91
N ALA A 40 6.92 -3.74 7.10
CA ALA A 40 7.72 -2.87 7.96
C ALA A 40 7.77 -1.45 7.41
N MET A 41 8.02 -1.27 6.11
CA MET A 41 7.99 0.06 5.47
C MET A 41 6.61 0.71 5.60
N ALA A 42 5.53 -0.03 5.35
CA ALA A 42 4.16 0.46 5.49
C ALA A 42 3.91 0.94 6.93
N SER A 43 4.33 0.14 7.91
CA SER A 43 4.17 0.44 9.33
C SER A 43 4.96 1.66 9.76
N VAL A 44 6.21 1.80 9.31
CA VAL A 44 7.05 2.97 9.58
C VAL A 44 6.40 4.23 9.01
N CYS A 45 5.99 4.21 7.73
CA CYS A 45 5.33 5.36 7.11
C CYS A 45 4.03 5.74 7.82
N ARG A 46 3.24 4.75 8.25
CA ARG A 46 2.03 4.98 9.05
C ARG A 46 2.36 5.64 10.39
N VAL A 47 3.26 5.05 11.18
CA VAL A 47 3.59 5.54 12.53
C VAL A 47 4.17 6.95 12.51
N ILE A 48 5.04 7.26 11.55
CA ILE A 48 5.62 8.61 11.43
C ILE A 48 4.53 9.65 11.06
N SER A 49 3.54 9.25 10.26
CA SER A 49 2.46 10.14 9.81
C SER A 49 1.32 10.28 10.81
N ASP A 50 1.09 9.25 11.65
CA ASP A 50 -0.01 9.17 12.63
C ASP A 50 0.39 9.73 14.01
N ASN A 51 1.68 9.68 14.38
CA ASN A 51 2.14 10.17 15.68
C ASN A 51 2.54 11.66 15.63
N PRO A 52 1.83 12.57 16.35
CA PRO A 52 2.13 14.00 16.34
C PRO A 52 3.56 14.35 16.75
N GLN A 53 4.20 13.53 17.60
CA GLN A 53 5.60 13.76 18.01
C GLN A 53 6.60 13.56 16.88
N TYR A 54 6.26 12.73 15.89
CA TYR A 54 7.07 12.54 14.68
C TYR A 54 6.61 13.49 13.58
N THR A 55 5.31 13.67 13.42
CA THR A 55 4.76 14.57 12.40
C THR A 55 5.22 16.01 12.60
N SER A 56 5.28 16.50 13.84
CA SER A 56 5.81 17.84 14.17
C SER A 56 7.30 18.01 13.87
N ARG A 57 8.05 16.92 13.67
CA ARG A 57 9.46 16.97 13.27
C ARG A 57 9.65 17.06 11.76
N PHE A 58 8.59 16.89 10.97
CA PHE A 58 8.68 17.13 9.54
C PHE A 58 8.92 18.61 9.29
N GLN A 59 9.98 18.92 8.53
CA GLN A 59 10.30 20.29 8.13
C GLN A 59 9.42 20.77 6.96
N SER A 60 8.80 19.85 6.22
CA SER A 60 8.01 20.14 5.02
C SER A 60 6.80 19.21 4.93
N GLU A 61 5.67 19.78 4.47
CA GLU A 61 4.47 19.03 4.10
C GLU A 61 4.77 18.00 2.98
N GLU A 62 5.73 18.29 2.10
CA GLU A 62 6.12 17.38 1.02
C GLU A 62 6.65 16.04 1.55
N THR A 63 7.39 16.06 2.67
CA THR A 63 7.92 14.85 3.31
C THR A 63 6.79 13.99 3.85
N GLN A 64 5.77 14.61 4.45
CA GLN A 64 4.59 13.89 4.92
C GLN A 64 3.83 13.25 3.76
N LEU A 65 3.58 14.01 2.69
CA LEU A 65 2.93 13.49 1.49
C LEU A 65 3.78 12.40 0.79
N PHE A 66 5.11 12.48 0.88
CA PHE A 66 6.01 11.43 0.40
C PHE A 66 5.81 10.14 1.21
N CYS A 67 5.78 10.21 2.55
CA CYS A 67 5.52 9.05 3.40
C CYS A 67 4.17 8.39 3.08
N LEU A 68 3.12 9.17 2.81
CA LEU A 68 1.82 8.62 2.41
C LEU A 68 1.87 7.88 1.06
N ARG A 69 2.58 8.44 0.07
CA ARG A 69 2.77 7.80 -1.24
C ARG A 69 3.56 6.51 -1.12
N VAL A 70 4.64 6.51 -0.33
CA VAL A 70 5.45 5.31 -0.06
C VAL A 70 4.58 4.26 0.62
N MET A 71 3.82 4.63 1.66
CA MET A 71 2.92 3.72 2.38
C MET A 71 1.95 3.02 1.41
N VAL A 72 1.24 3.78 0.57
CA VAL A 72 0.27 3.21 -0.39
C VAL A 72 0.96 2.35 -1.44
N GLY A 73 2.12 2.77 -1.95
CA GLY A 73 2.91 1.99 -2.89
C GLY A 73 3.29 0.63 -2.33
N VAL A 74 3.88 0.58 -1.13
CA VAL A 74 4.30 -0.70 -0.52
C VAL A 74 3.13 -1.57 -0.06
N ILE A 75 1.99 -0.98 0.31
CA ILE A 75 0.75 -1.72 0.58
C ILE A 75 0.30 -2.47 -0.68
N ILE A 76 0.30 -1.81 -1.83
CA ILE A 76 -0.12 -2.43 -3.09
C ILE A 76 0.89 -3.51 -3.49
N LEU A 77 2.19 -3.27 -3.37
CA LEU A 77 3.20 -4.31 -3.63
C LEU A 77 3.02 -5.53 -2.71
N TYR A 78 2.79 -5.32 -1.41
CA TYR A 78 2.49 -6.40 -0.47
C TYR A 78 1.23 -7.16 -0.89
N ASP A 79 0.17 -6.45 -1.29
CA ASP A 79 -1.09 -7.07 -1.70
C ASP A 79 -0.95 -7.94 -2.95
N HIS A 80 -0.06 -7.61 -3.89
CA HIS A 80 0.20 -8.46 -5.06
C HIS A 80 1.04 -9.70 -4.71
N VAL A 81 2.07 -9.53 -3.87
CA VAL A 81 3.05 -10.56 -3.54
C VAL A 81 2.56 -11.53 -2.46
N HIS A 82 1.84 -11.04 -1.44
CA HIS A 82 1.41 -11.86 -0.31
C HIS A 82 0.21 -12.75 -0.67
N PRO A 83 0.20 -14.06 -0.35
CA PRO A 83 -0.82 -15.00 -0.83
C PRO A 83 -2.26 -14.70 -0.41
N VAL A 84 -2.46 -14.05 0.75
CA VAL A 84 -3.79 -13.65 1.26
C VAL A 84 -4.03 -12.14 1.14
N GLY A 85 -3.08 -11.40 0.56
CA GLY A 85 -3.17 -9.96 0.39
C GLY A 85 -3.03 -9.12 1.66
N ALA A 86 -3.13 -7.81 1.48
CA ALA A 86 -3.06 -6.79 2.52
C ALA A 86 -4.37 -6.63 3.31
N PHE A 87 -5.48 -7.15 2.78
CA PHE A 87 -6.82 -6.97 3.35
C PHE A 87 -7.27 -8.09 4.30
N ALA A 88 -6.53 -9.20 4.36
CA ALA A 88 -6.83 -10.29 5.27
C ALA A 88 -6.79 -9.82 6.73
N VAL A 89 -7.69 -10.37 7.57
CA VAL A 89 -7.78 -10.01 9.01
C VAL A 89 -6.47 -10.22 9.76
N LYS A 90 -5.66 -11.19 9.33
CA LYS A 90 -4.36 -11.52 9.92
C LYS A 90 -3.16 -10.96 9.13
N ALA A 91 -3.39 -10.06 8.17
CA ALA A 91 -2.31 -9.42 7.44
C ALA A 91 -1.44 -8.55 8.38
N ALA A 92 -0.17 -8.40 8.06
CA ALA A 92 0.76 -7.58 8.84
C ALA A 92 0.50 -6.06 8.69
N ILE A 93 -0.37 -5.67 7.75
CA ILE A 93 -0.67 -4.27 7.42
C ILE A 93 -2.01 -3.88 8.06
N ASP A 94 -2.00 -2.81 8.85
CA ASP A 94 -3.23 -2.23 9.40
C ASP A 94 -3.92 -1.33 8.36
N MET A 95 -4.67 -1.96 7.45
CA MET A 95 -5.37 -1.27 6.38
C MET A 95 -6.38 -0.24 6.88
N LYS A 96 -7.08 -0.50 7.99
CA LYS A 96 -8.11 0.43 8.51
C LYS A 96 -7.46 1.73 8.95
N SER A 97 -6.38 1.64 9.72
CA SER A 97 -5.66 2.84 10.18
C SER A 97 -4.98 3.56 9.03
N SER A 98 -4.39 2.83 8.07
CA SER A 98 -3.80 3.44 6.86
C SER A 98 -4.83 4.20 6.03
N ILE A 99 -6.04 3.66 5.81
CA ILE A 99 -7.09 4.36 5.06
C ILE A 99 -7.57 5.62 5.79
N LYS A 100 -7.76 5.54 7.12
CA LYS A 100 -8.15 6.70 7.93
C LYS A 100 -7.11 7.82 7.84
N LEU A 101 -5.84 7.48 8.03
CA LEU A 101 -4.72 8.41 7.92
C LEU A 101 -4.68 9.08 6.53
N ILE A 102 -4.90 8.34 5.44
CA ILE A 102 -4.94 8.93 4.09
C ILE A 102 -6.07 9.96 3.97
N LYS A 103 -7.24 9.70 4.57
CA LYS A 103 -8.40 10.62 4.53
C LYS A 103 -8.15 11.94 5.27
N GLU A 104 -7.22 11.98 6.20
CA GLU A 104 -6.83 13.20 6.92
C GLU A 104 -5.99 14.16 6.05
N HIS A 105 -5.55 13.71 4.86
CA HIS A 105 -4.71 14.48 3.94
C HIS A 105 -5.43 14.78 2.61
N PRO A 106 -6.37 15.74 2.58
CA PRO A 106 -7.28 15.94 1.45
C PRO A 106 -6.60 16.24 0.11
N LYS A 107 -5.40 16.85 0.12
CA LYS A 107 -4.64 17.17 -1.10
C LYS A 107 -4.27 15.94 -1.94
N THR A 108 -4.10 14.78 -1.30
CA THR A 108 -3.67 13.54 -1.98
C THR A 108 -4.59 12.35 -1.70
N ALA A 109 -5.57 12.50 -0.80
CA ALA A 109 -6.43 11.41 -0.37
C ALA A 109 -7.10 10.70 -1.55
N GLU A 110 -7.72 11.44 -2.46
CA GLU A 110 -8.48 10.84 -3.56
C GLU A 110 -7.62 9.98 -4.49
N SER A 111 -6.45 10.49 -4.91
CA SER A 111 -5.56 9.75 -5.80
C SER A 111 -4.98 8.49 -5.14
N LEU A 112 -4.64 8.58 -3.86
CA LEU A 112 -4.13 7.45 -3.08
C LEU A 112 -5.22 6.40 -2.79
N LEU A 113 -6.43 6.82 -2.44
CA LEU A 113 -7.57 5.92 -2.24
C LEU A 113 -7.98 5.24 -3.55
N ASN A 114 -7.92 5.95 -4.67
CA ASN A 114 -8.18 5.36 -5.99
C ASN A 114 -7.12 4.32 -6.38
N ALA A 115 -5.84 4.55 -6.05
CA ALA A 115 -4.82 3.52 -6.23
C ALA A 115 -5.14 2.26 -5.39
N LEU A 116 -5.60 2.42 -4.15
CA LEU A 116 -6.04 1.28 -3.33
C LEU A 116 -7.30 0.59 -3.87
N ARG A 117 -8.22 1.31 -4.53
CA ARG A 117 -9.45 0.72 -5.09
C ARG A 117 -9.18 -0.09 -6.36
N TYR A 118 -8.33 0.44 -7.23
CA TYR A 118 -8.21 -0.04 -8.60
C TYR A 118 -6.93 -0.81 -8.89
N SER A 119 -5.93 -0.73 -8.01
CA SER A 119 -4.62 -1.34 -8.24
C SER A 119 -4.27 -2.44 -7.25
N THR A 120 -5.11 -2.71 -6.26
CA THR A 120 -4.98 -3.87 -5.37
C THR A 120 -5.59 -5.12 -5.99
N LYS A 121 -5.02 -6.27 -5.66
CA LYS A 121 -5.44 -7.61 -6.10
C LYS A 121 -6.59 -8.17 -5.25
N HIS A 122 -6.52 -8.04 -3.93
CA HIS A 122 -7.44 -8.76 -3.03
C HIS A 122 -8.62 -7.91 -2.49
N PHE A 123 -8.65 -6.60 -2.77
CA PHE A 123 -9.70 -5.69 -2.24
C PHE A 123 -11.13 -6.15 -2.56
N ASN A 124 -11.36 -6.66 -3.77
CA ASN A 124 -12.69 -7.05 -4.23
C ASN A 124 -13.13 -8.45 -3.79
N GLU A 125 -12.26 -9.22 -3.14
CA GLU A 125 -12.59 -10.58 -2.70
C GLU A 125 -13.63 -10.62 -1.57
N ASP A 126 -14.37 -11.72 -1.47
CA ASP A 126 -15.35 -11.93 -0.39
C ASP A 126 -14.70 -12.04 1.00
N SER A 127 -13.41 -12.41 1.03
CA SER A 127 -12.56 -12.49 2.22
C SER A 127 -12.28 -11.11 2.84
N THR A 128 -12.34 -10.03 2.05
CA THR A 128 -12.06 -8.66 2.50
C THR A 128 -13.17 -8.18 3.46
N PRO A 129 -12.83 -7.74 4.69
CA PRO A 129 -13.82 -7.29 5.66
C PRO A 129 -14.69 -6.14 5.17
N LYS A 130 -16.03 -6.25 5.33
CA LYS A 130 -17.01 -5.22 4.91
C LYS A 130 -16.67 -3.83 5.44
N ALA A 131 -16.29 -3.72 6.71
CA ALA A 131 -15.89 -2.45 7.31
C ALA A 131 -14.71 -1.78 6.58
N THR A 132 -13.77 -2.56 6.03
CA THR A 132 -12.65 -2.01 5.24
C THR A 132 -13.12 -1.60 3.85
N LYS A 133 -14.05 -2.34 3.23
CA LYS A 133 -14.68 -1.95 1.96
C LYS A 133 -15.44 -0.64 2.07
N GLU A 134 -16.23 -0.45 3.13
CA GLU A 134 -16.96 0.79 3.42
C GLU A 134 -16.03 2.01 3.57
N LEU A 135 -14.85 1.82 4.16
CA LEU A 135 -13.86 2.90 4.27
C LEU A 135 -13.28 3.33 2.91
N LEU A 136 -13.27 2.44 1.93
CA LEU A 136 -12.85 2.72 0.56
C LEU A 136 -14.05 2.91 -0.39
N SER A 137 -15.28 2.89 0.10
CA SER A 137 -16.46 3.21 -0.72
C SER A 137 -16.55 4.70 -1.01
#